data_AF-A0A832EF66-F1
#
_entry.id   AF-A0A832EF66-F1
#
_cell.length_a   1.000
_cell.length_b   1.000
_cell.length_c   1.000
_cell.angle_alpha   90.00
_cell.angle_beta   90.00
_cell.angle_gamma   90.00
#
_symmetry.space_group_name_H-M   'P 1'
#
loop_
_entity.id
_entity.type
_entity.pdbx_description
1 polymer ?
#
loop_
_entity_poly.entity_id
_entity_poly.type
_entity_poly.pdbx_seq_one_letter_code
_entity_poly.pdbx_strand_id
1 'polypeptide(L)'
;MKKKYYFSFAIFLIIFLFFSTNIVLAYEVLDKFPTIPGLPPIKNMDPQNPNIGHFVGYFFGLGIYLVGILSLISFTIGAVGLIFSVDNPETASNAKDRMKGALIGLVLTLTSFIIIRTINDKLVTPVLTPLGGVGGVFYVSGQNQIPAPMEEPDTSTIPEGYNQLKYCCNSNCSGGDGPALLVWKFPKKGLESENNLLNVNVARISCGGSLGISFGSFKLAFEKPGVYYFLGSDCNGYSSTSITYSNNKLSDPFNKNVKSIKIINNNKSKFGVILHREGGLDRGSECTKPIINTGTSYICRNIPENIQVSAVDVFTLENNPEQAGDGVSFYSEPYGWDTGAQAGYYIKENKAINPYLEINAEIMCFDYKNIDRPDAYKFACNGKCKKSNNNESDSSESDSSESDSSESCSYNACENFKNCPGSIKVSGNYLVAVYSKINEGSFYCQTFKKDVVNLKAEPVTTSAIDSVYIIATK
;
A
#
# COMPACT_ATOMS: atom_id res chain seq x y z
N MET A 1 1.88 8.18 -61.07
CA MET A 1 1.83 8.34 -59.59
C MET A 1 1.82 7.03 -58.80
N LYS A 2 1.30 5.89 -59.30
CA LYS A 2 1.24 4.62 -58.53
C LYS A 2 2.60 3.97 -58.18
N LYS A 3 3.67 4.17 -58.96
CA LYS A 3 5.00 3.55 -58.72
C LYS A 3 5.77 4.08 -57.49
N LYS A 4 5.53 5.32 -57.05
CA LYS A 4 6.25 5.91 -55.89
C LYS A 4 5.77 5.34 -54.54
N TYR A 5 4.51 4.92 -54.45
CA TYR A 5 3.95 4.32 -53.22
C TYR A 5 4.46 2.90 -52.97
N TYR A 6 4.67 2.09 -54.02
CA TYR A 6 5.21 0.73 -53.86
C TYR A 6 6.64 0.72 -53.33
N PHE A 7 7.47 1.71 -53.71
CA PHE A 7 8.84 1.81 -53.19
C PHE A 7 8.86 2.21 -51.71
N SER A 8 8.03 3.18 -51.31
CA SER A 8 7.92 3.58 -49.90
C SER A 8 7.31 2.48 -49.03
N PHE A 9 6.34 1.73 -49.54
CA PHE A 9 5.74 0.59 -48.85
C PHE A 9 6.73 -0.58 -48.72
N ALA A 10 7.55 -0.85 -49.73
CA ALA A 10 8.58 -1.89 -49.67
C ALA A 10 9.66 -1.57 -48.62
N ILE A 11 10.10 -0.31 -48.51
CA ILE A 11 11.03 0.13 -47.45
C ILE A 11 10.40 -0.05 -46.07
N PHE A 12 9.13 0.36 -45.91
CA PHE A 12 8.42 0.19 -44.65
C PHE A 12 8.25 -1.28 -44.27
N LEU A 13 7.97 -2.16 -45.23
CA LEU A 13 7.82 -3.60 -45.02
C LEU A 13 9.15 -4.27 -44.65
N ILE A 14 10.27 -3.85 -45.25
CA ILE A 14 11.61 -4.33 -44.89
C ILE A 14 11.96 -3.89 -43.46
N ILE A 15 11.69 -2.63 -43.11
CA ILE A 15 11.90 -2.12 -41.75
C ILE A 15 11.03 -2.92 -40.76
N PHE A 16 9.75 -3.13 -41.06
CA PHE A 16 8.83 -3.90 -40.22
C PHE A 16 9.28 -5.36 -40.04
N LEU A 17 9.79 -6.00 -41.09
CA LEU A 17 10.34 -7.35 -41.02
C LEU A 17 11.58 -7.41 -40.11
N PHE A 18 12.47 -6.41 -40.16
CA PHE A 18 13.62 -6.31 -39.25
C PHE A 18 13.24 -6.04 -37.78
N PHE A 19 12.11 -5.37 -37.52
CA PHE A 19 11.61 -5.14 -36.16
C PHE A 19 10.73 -6.28 -35.61
N SER A 20 10.20 -7.15 -36.46
CA SER A 20 9.28 -8.23 -36.06
C SER A 20 9.97 -9.53 -35.59
N THR A 21 11.28 -9.67 -35.78
CA THR A 21 12.00 -10.80 -35.22
C THR A 21 12.21 -10.58 -33.73
N ASN A 22 11.63 -11.46 -32.91
CA ASN A 22 11.87 -11.52 -31.47
C ASN A 22 13.38 -11.41 -31.21
N ILE A 23 13.81 -10.35 -30.54
CA ILE A 23 15.19 -10.16 -30.11
C ILE A 23 15.47 -11.24 -29.07
N VAL A 24 15.89 -12.42 -29.52
CA VAL A 24 16.51 -13.42 -28.65
C VAL A 24 17.83 -12.79 -28.21
N LEU A 25 17.84 -12.26 -26.99
CA LEU A 25 19.01 -11.67 -26.35
C LEU A 25 20.04 -12.78 -26.08
N ALA A 26 20.81 -13.13 -27.10
CA ALA A 26 22.01 -13.95 -26.96
C ALA A 26 23.10 -13.12 -26.28
N TYR A 27 23.12 -13.14 -24.95
CA TYR A 27 24.14 -12.49 -24.11
C TYR A 27 25.56 -13.06 -24.32
N GLU A 28 25.71 -14.18 -25.04
CA GLU A 28 26.99 -14.87 -25.24
C GLU A 28 27.89 -14.27 -26.34
N VAL A 29 27.46 -13.23 -27.06
CA VAL A 29 28.25 -12.64 -28.17
C VAL A 29 29.15 -11.48 -27.71
N LEU A 30 29.15 -11.14 -26.41
CA LEU A 30 29.91 -10.01 -25.88
C LEU A 30 31.44 -10.09 -26.07
N ASP A 31 31.99 -11.30 -26.25
CA ASP A 31 33.44 -11.49 -26.43
C ASP A 31 33.94 -11.29 -27.88
N LYS A 32 33.04 -11.05 -28.86
CA LYS A 32 33.40 -11.02 -30.29
C LYS A 32 33.17 -9.70 -31.01
N PHE A 33 33.07 -8.58 -30.31
CA PHE A 33 32.95 -7.28 -30.98
C PHE A 33 34.29 -6.88 -31.65
N PRO A 34 34.27 -6.49 -32.94
CA PRO A 34 35.48 -6.04 -33.61
C PRO A 34 35.97 -4.72 -32.99
N THR A 35 37.26 -4.63 -32.72
CA THR A 35 37.90 -3.40 -32.27
C THR A 35 38.06 -2.46 -33.47
N ILE A 36 37.23 -1.42 -33.52
CA ILE A 36 37.30 -0.38 -34.55
C ILE A 36 38.21 0.75 -34.02
N PRO A 37 39.21 1.21 -34.81
CA PRO A 37 40.06 2.33 -34.40
C PRO A 37 39.23 3.56 -33.98
N GLY A 38 39.56 4.15 -32.83
CA GLY A 38 38.88 5.34 -32.30
C GLY A 38 37.55 5.08 -31.57
N LEU A 39 37.10 3.82 -31.45
CA LEU A 39 35.98 3.44 -30.58
C LEU A 39 36.48 2.76 -29.28
N PRO A 40 35.77 2.92 -28.15
CA PRO A 40 36.13 2.23 -26.92
C PRO A 40 36.03 0.71 -27.12
N PRO A 41 37.06 -0.09 -26.77
CA PRO A 41 36.99 -1.54 -26.92
C PRO A 41 35.96 -2.12 -25.95
N ILE A 42 35.11 -3.02 -26.46
CA ILE A 42 34.23 -3.88 -25.65
C ILE A 42 34.99 -5.19 -25.41
N LYS A 43 36.05 -5.15 -24.60
CA LYS A 43 36.74 -6.36 -24.13
C LYS A 43 36.73 -6.37 -22.61
N ASN A 44 36.48 -7.54 -22.02
CA ASN A 44 36.50 -7.77 -20.58
C ASN A 44 35.51 -6.84 -19.84
N MET A 45 34.22 -6.87 -20.22
CA MET A 45 33.22 -6.36 -19.28
C MET A 45 33.33 -7.21 -18.02
N ASP A 46 33.86 -6.60 -16.95
CA ASP A 46 33.90 -7.23 -15.63
C ASP A 46 32.47 -7.71 -15.32
N PRO A 47 32.26 -9.02 -15.10
CA PRO A 47 30.95 -9.55 -14.74
C PRO A 47 30.35 -8.85 -13.51
N GLN A 48 31.20 -8.27 -12.65
CA GLN A 48 30.79 -7.57 -11.44
C GLN A 48 30.45 -6.10 -11.67
N ASN A 49 30.80 -5.52 -12.83
CA ASN A 49 30.48 -4.13 -13.13
C ASN A 49 30.32 -3.89 -14.64
N PRO A 50 29.24 -4.41 -15.27
CA PRO A 50 28.98 -4.21 -16.69
C PRO A 50 28.73 -2.72 -16.96
N ASN A 51 29.77 -2.02 -17.42
CA ASN A 51 29.70 -0.60 -17.66
C ASN A 51 28.94 -0.34 -18.96
N ILE A 52 27.61 -0.25 -18.84
CA ILE A 52 26.68 0.05 -19.93
C ILE A 52 27.09 1.29 -20.72
N GLY A 53 27.85 2.21 -20.12
CA GLY A 53 28.40 3.38 -20.78
C GLY A 53 29.33 3.06 -21.95
N HIS A 54 30.20 2.05 -21.82
CA HIS A 54 31.07 1.62 -22.92
C HIS A 54 30.27 1.01 -24.06
N PHE A 55 29.20 0.28 -23.76
CA PHE A 55 28.31 -0.29 -24.75
C PHE A 55 27.59 0.80 -25.55
N VAL A 56 26.96 1.76 -24.86
CA VAL A 56 26.28 2.89 -25.50
C VAL A 56 27.25 3.70 -26.34
N GLY A 57 28.44 4.02 -25.82
CA GLY A 57 29.47 4.78 -26.53
C GLY A 57 29.95 4.09 -27.81
N TYR A 58 30.13 2.76 -27.79
CA TYR A 58 30.51 1.98 -28.96
C TYR A 58 29.44 2.03 -30.06
N PHE A 59 28.17 1.80 -29.74
CA PHE A 59 27.08 1.83 -30.72
C PHE A 59 26.85 3.23 -31.29
N PHE A 60 26.97 4.27 -30.46
CA PHE A 60 26.86 5.65 -30.91
C PHE A 60 27.98 5.99 -31.91
N GLY A 61 29.22 5.61 -31.60
CA GLY A 61 30.36 5.79 -32.49
C GLY A 61 30.25 4.97 -33.79
N LEU A 62 29.76 3.74 -33.70
CA LEU A 62 29.48 2.90 -34.87
C LEU A 62 28.41 3.54 -35.77
N GLY A 63 27.38 4.17 -35.20
CA GLY A 63 26.39 4.93 -35.94
C GLY A 63 26.99 6.08 -36.75
N ILE A 64 27.94 6.82 -36.16
CA ILE A 64 28.66 7.91 -36.85
C ILE A 64 29.49 7.37 -38.03
N TYR A 65 30.20 6.25 -37.84
CA TYR A 65 30.94 5.58 -38.93
C TYR A 65 30.01 5.18 -40.09
N LEU A 66 28.85 4.62 -39.76
CA LEU A 66 27.87 4.15 -40.73
C LEU A 66 27.31 5.33 -41.56
N VAL A 67 26.98 6.45 -40.92
CA VAL A 67 26.57 7.68 -41.61
C VAL A 67 27.68 8.22 -42.52
N GLY A 68 28.94 8.19 -42.07
CA GLY A 68 30.08 8.59 -42.88
C GLY A 68 30.21 7.77 -44.17
N ILE A 69 30.13 6.44 -44.05
CA ILE A 69 30.21 5.51 -45.20
C ILE A 69 29.03 5.72 -46.15
N LEU A 70 27.79 5.82 -45.64
CA LEU A 70 26.61 6.04 -46.47
C LEU A 70 26.65 7.38 -47.21
N SER A 71 27.14 8.43 -46.54
CA SER A 71 27.32 9.75 -47.15
C SER A 71 28.35 9.70 -48.28
N LEU A 72 29.46 8.99 -48.07
CA LEU A 72 30.50 8.79 -49.09
C LEU A 72 29.96 8.02 -50.31
N ILE A 73 29.23 6.92 -50.11
CA ILE A 73 28.64 6.14 -51.21
C ILE A 73 27.64 6.99 -52.00
N SER A 74 26.75 7.72 -51.31
CA SER A 74 25.76 8.57 -51.97
C SER A 74 26.41 9.71 -52.76
N PHE A 75 27.47 10.31 -52.21
CA PHE A 75 28.25 11.34 -52.87
C PHE A 75 28.95 10.81 -54.13
N THR A 76 29.60 9.65 -54.05
CA THR A 76 30.28 9.01 -55.18
C THR A 76 29.32 8.70 -56.33
N ILE A 77 28.12 8.18 -56.03
CA ILE A 77 27.09 7.94 -57.06
C ILE A 77 26.66 9.25 -57.72
N GLY A 78 26.47 10.31 -56.95
CA GLY A 78 26.18 11.64 -57.48
C GLY A 78 27.31 12.17 -58.37
N ALA A 79 28.57 12.05 -57.94
CA ALA A 79 29.73 12.52 -58.68
C ALA A 79 29.90 11.79 -60.03
N VAL A 80 29.76 10.45 -60.01
CA VAL A 80 29.79 9.64 -61.23
C VAL A 80 28.63 10.03 -62.16
N GLY A 81 27.42 10.18 -61.62
CA GLY A 81 26.27 10.64 -62.39
C GLY A 81 26.51 11.99 -63.06
N LEU A 82 27.18 12.93 -62.39
CA LEU A 82 27.50 14.24 -62.95
C LEU A 82 28.47 14.15 -64.14
N ILE A 83 29.52 13.32 -64.02
CA ILE A 83 30.52 13.12 -65.09
C ILE A 83 29.85 12.55 -66.36
N PHE A 84 28.90 11.63 -66.20
CA PHE A 84 28.20 11.01 -67.33
C PHE A 84 27.00 11.82 -67.88
N SER A 85 26.69 12.99 -67.32
CA SER A 85 25.52 13.79 -67.69
C SER A 85 25.76 14.83 -68.79
N VAL A 86 26.77 14.63 -69.65
CA VAL A 86 27.28 15.63 -70.60
C VAL A 86 26.17 16.30 -71.43
N ASP A 87 25.17 15.53 -71.87
CA ASP A 87 24.11 16.02 -72.79
C ASP A 87 22.71 16.08 -72.15
N ASN A 88 22.57 15.82 -70.85
CA ASN A 88 21.27 15.84 -70.18
C ASN A 88 21.29 16.74 -68.92
N PRO A 89 20.74 17.97 -69.01
CA PRO A 89 20.75 18.90 -67.88
C PRO A 89 19.94 18.40 -66.68
N GLU A 90 18.94 17.54 -66.91
CA GLU A 90 18.13 16.95 -65.84
C GLU A 90 18.94 15.95 -65.01
N THR A 91 19.73 15.08 -65.65
CA THR A 91 20.58 14.12 -64.92
C THR A 91 21.72 14.83 -64.19
N ALA A 92 22.26 15.90 -64.78
CA ALA A 92 23.26 16.75 -64.13
C ALA A 92 22.68 17.44 -62.88
N SER A 93 21.44 17.91 -62.94
CA SER A 93 20.76 18.51 -61.77
C SER A 93 20.53 17.49 -60.66
N ASN A 94 19.97 16.32 -61.00
CA ASN A 94 19.71 15.24 -60.05
C ASN A 94 20.99 14.74 -59.36
N ALA A 95 22.10 14.66 -60.10
CA ALA A 95 23.41 14.32 -59.57
C ALA A 95 23.89 15.34 -58.53
N LYS A 96 23.78 16.64 -58.83
CA LYS A 96 24.12 17.73 -57.90
C LYS A 96 23.26 17.70 -56.64
N ASP A 97 21.96 17.45 -56.77
CA ASP A 97 21.05 17.38 -55.62
C ASP A 97 21.38 16.20 -54.71
N ARG A 98 21.79 15.06 -55.27
CA ARG A 98 22.24 13.90 -54.49
C ARG A 98 23.54 14.19 -53.73
N MET A 99 24.51 14.85 -54.37
CA MET A 99 25.75 15.28 -53.72
C MET A 99 25.47 16.27 -52.57
N LYS A 100 24.60 17.26 -52.80
CA LYS A 100 24.17 18.22 -51.77
C LYS A 100 23.46 17.52 -50.61
N GLY A 101 22.54 16.60 -50.89
CA GLY A 101 21.83 15.84 -49.88
C GLY A 101 22.78 15.02 -48.99
N ALA A 102 23.77 14.34 -49.60
CA ALA A 102 24.78 13.60 -48.85
C ALA A 102 25.64 14.51 -47.94
N LEU A 103 26.06 15.68 -48.46
CA LEU A 103 26.84 16.65 -47.69
C LEU A 103 26.03 17.24 -46.53
N ILE A 104 24.77 17.64 -46.78
CA ILE A 104 23.89 18.21 -45.75
C ILE A 104 23.60 17.16 -44.67
N GLY A 105 23.33 15.90 -45.04
CA GLY A 105 23.12 14.82 -44.08
C GLY A 105 24.32 14.61 -43.17
N LEU A 106 25.53 14.53 -43.76
CA LEU A 106 26.77 14.38 -43.00
C LEU A 106 27.01 15.56 -42.05
N VAL A 107 26.86 16.79 -42.54
CA VAL A 107 27.03 18.00 -41.72
C VAL A 107 26.03 18.00 -40.58
N LEU A 108 24.76 17.71 -40.84
CA LEU A 108 23.72 17.70 -39.82
C LEU A 108 23.99 16.67 -38.71
N THR A 109 24.45 15.46 -39.07
CA THR A 109 24.84 14.44 -38.08
C THR A 109 26.07 14.84 -37.28
N LEU A 110 27.13 15.35 -37.94
CA LEU A 110 28.35 15.79 -37.25
C LEU A 110 28.09 16.99 -36.34
N THR A 111 27.30 17.96 -36.78
CA THR A 111 26.90 19.11 -35.96
C THR A 111 26.04 18.66 -34.77
N SER A 112 25.10 17.72 -34.96
CA SER A 112 24.33 17.15 -33.86
C SER A 112 25.23 16.47 -32.82
N PHE A 113 26.20 15.66 -33.28
CA PHE A 113 27.18 15.02 -32.41
C PHE A 113 28.02 16.04 -31.62
N ILE A 114 28.50 17.09 -32.29
CA ILE A 114 29.26 18.17 -31.64
C ILE A 114 28.38 18.86 -30.59
N ILE A 115 27.13 19.22 -30.92
CA ILE A 115 26.21 19.89 -29.98
C ILE A 115 25.98 19.03 -28.74
N ILE A 116 25.68 17.73 -28.89
CA ILE A 116 25.47 16.83 -27.75
C ILE A 116 26.72 16.76 -26.88
N ARG A 117 27.90 16.62 -27.51
CA ARG A 117 29.19 16.59 -26.81
C ARG A 117 29.52 17.91 -26.11
N THR A 118 29.12 19.05 -26.68
CA THR A 118 29.34 20.38 -26.10
C THR A 118 28.40 20.67 -24.94
N ILE A 119 27.13 20.26 -25.03
CA ILE A 119 26.15 20.49 -23.96
C ILE A 119 26.45 19.61 -22.73
N ASN A 120 26.72 18.33 -22.96
CA ASN A 120 27.02 17.38 -21.89
C ASN A 120 27.81 16.19 -22.44
N ASP A 121 29.13 16.24 -22.26
CA ASP A 121 30.02 15.16 -22.66
C ASP A 121 29.64 13.81 -22.00
N LYS A 122 28.99 13.85 -20.82
CA LYS A 122 28.48 12.66 -20.12
C LYS A 122 27.31 11.98 -20.83
N LEU A 123 26.64 12.61 -21.80
CA LEU A 123 25.65 11.92 -22.63
C LEU A 123 26.30 11.02 -23.69
N VAL A 124 27.54 11.31 -24.07
CA VAL A 124 28.31 10.54 -25.06
C VAL A 124 29.22 9.53 -24.36
N THR A 125 29.74 9.87 -23.19
CA THR A 125 30.53 9.00 -22.33
C THR A 125 29.99 9.08 -20.90
N PRO A 126 28.91 8.33 -20.58
CA PRO A 126 28.32 8.39 -19.25
C PRO A 126 29.33 7.92 -18.21
N VAL A 127 29.78 8.86 -17.40
CA VAL A 127 30.52 8.56 -16.18
C VAL A 127 29.50 8.10 -15.18
N LEU A 128 29.48 6.80 -14.89
CA LEU A 128 28.76 6.28 -13.75
C LEU A 128 29.52 6.74 -12.51
N THR A 129 29.01 7.75 -11.82
CA THR A 129 29.41 7.97 -10.42
C THR A 129 29.13 6.66 -9.70
N PRO A 130 30.12 6.00 -9.04
CA PRO A 130 29.82 4.84 -8.23
C PRO A 130 28.73 5.28 -7.24
N LEU A 131 27.54 4.68 -7.34
CA LEU A 131 26.48 4.97 -6.39
C LEU A 131 27.10 4.68 -5.02
N GLY A 132 27.17 5.70 -4.16
CA GLY A 132 27.60 5.52 -2.78
C GLY A 132 26.83 4.32 -2.22
N GLY A 133 27.56 3.36 -1.63
CA GLY A 133 27.07 2.01 -1.32
C GLY A 133 25.60 2.03 -0.95
N VAL A 134 24.76 1.58 -1.88
CA VAL A 134 23.31 1.65 -1.71
C VAL A 134 22.97 0.71 -0.56
N GLY A 135 22.21 1.21 0.42
CA GLY A 135 21.72 0.39 1.50
C GLY A 135 21.05 -0.87 0.94
N GLY A 136 21.33 -2.02 1.55
CA GLY A 136 20.98 -3.31 1.01
C GLY A 136 21.12 -4.42 2.04
N VAL A 137 20.85 -5.64 1.59
CA VAL A 137 21.03 -6.85 2.37
C VAL A 137 22.20 -7.59 1.76
N PHE A 138 23.13 -8.02 2.60
CA PHE A 138 24.36 -8.66 2.17
C PHE A 138 24.55 -9.98 2.91
N TYR A 139 25.11 -10.97 2.22
CA TYR A 139 25.77 -12.06 2.91
C TYR A 139 27.16 -11.60 3.36
N VAL A 140 27.57 -11.98 4.57
CA VAL A 140 28.83 -11.53 5.16
C VAL A 140 29.71 -12.71 5.56
N SER A 141 30.99 -12.61 5.22
CA SER A 141 32.08 -13.50 5.64
C SER A 141 33.28 -12.66 6.08
N GLY A 142 33.42 -12.43 7.39
CA GLY A 142 34.43 -11.52 7.94
C GLY A 142 34.21 -10.07 7.47
N GLN A 143 35.15 -9.54 6.67
CA GLN A 143 35.07 -8.19 6.08
C GLN A 143 34.43 -8.19 4.67
N ASN A 144 34.31 -9.36 4.04
CA ASN A 144 33.77 -9.47 2.69
C ASN A 144 32.24 -9.51 2.73
N GLN A 145 31.62 -8.81 1.78
CA GLN A 145 30.18 -8.71 1.65
C GLN A 145 29.78 -8.93 0.20
N ILE A 146 28.74 -9.74 -0.03
CA ILE A 146 28.13 -9.93 -1.34
C ILE A 146 26.62 -9.63 -1.24
N PRO A 147 25.99 -9.01 -2.24
CA PRO A 147 24.56 -8.72 -2.19
C PRO A 147 23.73 -10.01 -2.03
N ALA A 148 22.77 -9.99 -1.12
CA ALA A 148 21.81 -11.07 -0.93
C ALA A 148 20.52 -10.80 -1.75
N PRO A 149 19.96 -11.80 -2.44
CA PRO A 149 18.67 -11.66 -3.10
C PRO A 149 17.53 -11.49 -2.08
N MET A 150 16.40 -10.97 -2.54
CA MET A 150 15.19 -10.84 -1.70
C MET A 150 14.58 -12.21 -1.35
N GLU A 151 14.86 -13.24 -2.13
CA GLU A 151 14.43 -14.62 -1.89
C GLU A 151 15.58 -15.55 -2.26
N GLU A 152 15.87 -16.52 -1.39
CA GLU A 152 16.86 -17.56 -1.62
C GLU A 152 16.18 -18.91 -1.40
N PRO A 153 15.82 -19.63 -2.48
CA PRO A 153 15.14 -20.92 -2.37
C PRO A 153 16.07 -22.03 -1.85
N ASP A 154 17.39 -21.87 -1.85
CA ASP A 154 18.30 -22.89 -1.35
C ASP A 154 19.56 -22.26 -0.75
N THR A 155 19.62 -22.15 0.58
CA THR A 155 20.77 -21.57 1.28
C THR A 155 22.06 -22.37 1.11
N SER A 156 22.01 -23.62 0.65
CA SER A 156 23.23 -24.38 0.33
C SER A 156 23.94 -23.88 -0.92
N THR A 157 23.31 -23.03 -1.73
CA THR A 157 23.93 -22.35 -2.87
C THR A 157 24.75 -21.12 -2.46
N ILE A 158 24.60 -20.64 -1.22
CA ILE A 158 25.35 -19.50 -0.70
C ILE A 158 26.83 -19.92 -0.56
N PRO A 159 27.79 -19.11 -1.04
CA PRO A 159 29.22 -19.45 -0.95
C PRO A 159 29.69 -19.77 0.47
N GLU A 160 30.60 -20.74 0.60
CA GLU A 160 31.12 -21.17 1.90
C GLU A 160 31.74 -20.00 2.69
N GLY A 161 31.46 -19.94 4.00
CA GLY A 161 31.87 -18.85 4.89
C GLY A 161 30.89 -17.68 4.99
N TYR A 162 29.93 -17.54 4.07
CA TYR A 162 28.92 -16.47 4.09
C TYR A 162 27.66 -16.86 4.88
N ASN A 163 27.82 -17.13 6.17
CA ASN A 163 26.76 -17.67 7.03
C ASN A 163 25.92 -16.62 7.78
N GLN A 164 26.02 -15.34 7.41
CA GLN A 164 25.25 -14.25 8.02
C GLN A 164 24.60 -13.36 6.98
N LEU A 165 23.32 -13.05 7.16
CA LEU A 165 22.63 -11.94 6.52
C LEU A 165 22.90 -10.68 7.33
N LYS A 166 23.36 -9.60 6.71
CA LYS A 166 23.53 -8.28 7.32
C LYS A 166 22.70 -7.25 6.57
N TYR A 167 21.95 -6.45 7.31
CA TYR A 167 21.17 -5.37 6.74
C TYR A 167 21.88 -4.03 6.94
N CYS A 168 22.28 -3.37 5.86
CA CYS A 168 22.99 -2.10 5.89
C CYS A 168 22.13 -0.99 5.29
N CYS A 169 21.83 0.08 6.02
CA CYS A 169 21.08 1.22 5.45
C CYS A 169 21.98 2.32 4.89
N ASN A 170 23.29 2.21 5.12
CA ASN A 170 24.31 3.12 4.62
C ASN A 170 25.54 2.33 4.17
N SER A 171 26.47 3.00 3.49
CA SER A 171 27.68 2.39 2.93
C SER A 171 28.58 1.74 3.98
N ASN A 172 28.50 2.17 5.25
CA ASN A 172 29.38 1.71 6.32
C ASN A 172 28.73 0.64 7.21
N CYS A 173 27.49 0.24 6.91
CA CYS A 173 26.70 -0.68 7.72
C CYS A 173 26.62 -0.34 9.21
N SER A 174 26.80 0.94 9.59
CA SER A 174 26.94 1.38 10.98
C SER A 174 25.60 1.66 11.69
N GLY A 175 24.50 1.18 11.12
CA GLY A 175 23.13 1.46 11.57
C GLY A 175 22.48 2.63 10.83
N GLY A 176 21.41 3.18 11.39
CA GLY A 176 20.66 4.30 10.84
C GLY A 176 19.14 4.13 10.95
N ASP A 177 18.42 5.15 10.49
CA ASP A 177 16.96 5.22 10.50
C ASP A 177 16.35 4.54 9.27
N GLY A 178 16.54 3.22 9.18
CA GLY A 178 15.92 2.38 8.15
C GLY A 178 14.74 1.56 8.71
N PRO A 179 13.75 1.18 7.87
CA PRO A 179 12.75 0.20 8.27
C PRO A 179 13.45 -1.11 8.62
N ALA A 180 12.96 -1.85 9.62
CA ALA A 180 13.54 -3.16 9.90
C ALA A 180 13.34 -4.12 8.72
N LEU A 181 14.23 -5.09 8.59
CA LEU A 181 14.10 -6.18 7.63
C LEU A 181 13.40 -7.37 8.31
N LEU A 182 12.35 -7.88 7.67
CA LEU A 182 11.70 -9.13 8.05
C LEU A 182 12.31 -10.27 7.23
N VAL A 183 12.70 -11.34 7.92
CA VAL A 183 13.31 -12.53 7.33
C VAL A 183 12.46 -13.74 7.68
N TRP A 184 11.70 -14.25 6.73
CA TRP A 184 10.98 -15.52 6.85
C TRP A 184 11.98 -16.65 6.64
N LYS A 185 12.28 -17.40 7.70
CA LYS A 185 13.21 -18.53 7.68
C LYS A 185 12.43 -19.82 7.49
N PHE A 186 12.61 -20.45 6.34
CA PHE A 186 11.95 -21.71 6.01
C PHE A 186 12.90 -22.88 6.33
N PRO A 187 12.43 -23.92 7.02
CA PRO A 187 13.26 -25.06 7.41
C PRO A 187 13.81 -25.83 6.20
N LYS A 188 13.05 -25.89 5.10
CA LYS A 188 13.41 -26.62 3.87
C LYS A 188 13.77 -25.69 2.73
N LYS A 189 14.33 -26.26 1.67
CA LYS A 189 14.55 -25.60 0.37
C LYS A 189 13.21 -25.27 -0.30
N GLY A 190 13.21 -24.41 -1.30
CA GLY A 190 12.03 -24.04 -2.09
C GLY A 190 10.97 -23.22 -1.35
N LEU A 191 11.33 -22.54 -0.24
CA LEU A 191 10.39 -21.81 0.63
C LEU A 191 9.31 -22.72 1.24
N GLU A 192 9.65 -23.99 1.52
CA GLU A 192 8.75 -24.98 2.10
C GLU A 192 8.77 -25.01 3.63
N SER A 193 7.62 -25.33 4.24
CA SER A 193 7.43 -25.31 5.71
C SER A 193 7.21 -26.70 6.34
N GLU A 194 7.66 -27.79 5.72
CA GLU A 194 7.46 -29.17 6.23
C GLU A 194 5.99 -29.52 6.55
N ASN A 195 5.05 -29.05 5.73
CA ASN A 195 3.59 -29.16 5.94
C ASN A 195 3.03 -28.32 7.10
N ASN A 196 3.86 -27.61 7.89
CA ASN A 196 3.41 -26.77 8.99
C ASN A 196 4.06 -25.38 8.96
N LEU A 197 3.29 -24.37 8.58
CA LEU A 197 3.74 -22.99 8.53
C LEU A 197 4.17 -22.41 9.89
N LEU A 198 3.80 -23.04 11.01
CA LEU A 198 4.31 -22.66 12.34
C LEU A 198 5.82 -22.87 12.48
N ASN A 199 6.41 -23.75 11.67
CA ASN A 199 7.85 -23.98 11.64
C ASN A 199 8.61 -22.85 10.93
N VAL A 200 7.91 -21.98 10.18
CA VAL A 200 8.52 -20.79 9.59
C VAL A 200 8.69 -19.74 10.69
N ASN A 201 9.92 -19.32 10.95
CA ASN A 201 10.20 -18.29 11.94
C ASN A 201 10.52 -16.96 11.26
N VAL A 202 9.82 -15.89 11.64
CA VAL A 202 10.06 -14.55 11.12
C VAL A 202 10.98 -13.79 12.07
N ALA A 203 12.22 -13.58 11.63
CA ALA A 203 13.17 -12.75 12.35
C ALA A 203 13.05 -11.29 11.91
N ARG A 204 13.20 -10.36 12.85
CA ARG A 204 13.24 -8.92 12.58
C ARG A 204 14.66 -8.41 12.81
N ILE A 205 15.28 -7.85 11.77
CA ILE A 205 16.64 -7.29 11.82
C ILE A 205 16.53 -5.77 11.69
N SER A 206 16.94 -5.04 12.72
CA SER A 206 17.06 -3.58 12.63
C SER A 206 18.23 -3.18 11.74
N CYS A 207 18.26 -1.93 11.28
CA CYS A 207 19.37 -1.40 10.50
C CYS A 207 20.74 -1.64 11.17
N GLY A 208 21.72 -2.16 10.43
CA GLY A 208 23.05 -2.53 10.92
C GLY A 208 23.11 -3.91 11.60
N GLY A 209 21.96 -4.53 11.87
CA GLY A 209 21.87 -5.85 12.46
C GLY A 209 22.27 -6.98 11.50
N SER A 210 22.58 -8.14 12.08
CA SER A 210 22.85 -9.38 11.36
C SER A 210 22.04 -10.54 11.90
N LEU A 211 21.91 -11.58 11.09
CA LEU A 211 21.20 -12.82 11.39
C LEU A 211 21.96 -14.00 10.81
N GLY A 212 22.23 -15.02 11.63
CA GLY A 212 22.83 -16.26 11.17
C GLY A 212 21.92 -17.03 10.21
N ILE A 213 22.50 -17.58 9.15
CA ILE A 213 21.84 -18.40 8.15
C ILE A 213 22.10 -19.86 8.51
N SER A 214 21.08 -20.55 9.00
CA SER A 214 21.15 -21.98 9.39
C SER A 214 19.85 -22.71 9.07
N PHE A 215 19.16 -22.28 8.01
CA PHE A 215 17.83 -22.73 7.59
C PHE A 215 17.85 -23.02 6.08
N GLY A 216 16.91 -23.81 5.56
CA GLY A 216 16.95 -24.32 4.18
C GLY A 216 16.69 -23.26 3.09
N SER A 217 15.83 -22.28 3.35
CA SER A 217 15.55 -21.18 2.43
C SER A 217 15.01 -19.95 3.15
N PHE A 218 15.00 -18.78 2.50
CA PHE A 218 14.42 -17.58 3.10
C PHE A 218 13.79 -16.62 2.11
N LYS A 219 12.93 -15.76 2.67
CA LYS A 219 12.34 -14.60 2.00
C LYS A 219 12.56 -13.35 2.84
N LEU A 220 12.82 -12.22 2.19
CA LEU A 220 13.06 -10.92 2.78
C LEU A 220 11.95 -9.94 2.39
N ALA A 221 11.58 -9.07 3.32
CA ALA A 221 10.83 -7.86 3.01
C ALA A 221 11.13 -6.76 4.02
N PHE A 222 11.11 -5.52 3.57
CA PHE A 222 11.19 -4.38 4.48
C PHE A 222 9.89 -4.22 5.25
N GLU A 223 10.00 -4.04 6.57
CA GLU A 223 8.89 -3.80 7.48
C GLU A 223 8.23 -2.47 7.14
N LYS A 224 6.98 -2.54 6.69
CA LYS A 224 6.14 -1.37 6.41
C LYS A 224 5.13 -1.14 7.53
N PRO A 225 4.67 0.11 7.76
CA PRO A 225 3.56 0.39 8.67
C PRO A 225 2.28 -0.33 8.22
N GLY A 226 1.48 -0.80 9.18
CA GLY A 226 0.23 -1.53 8.98
C GLY A 226 0.05 -2.67 9.98
N VAL A 227 -0.86 -3.60 9.65
CA VAL A 227 -1.23 -4.75 10.49
C VAL A 227 -0.65 -6.03 9.87
N TYR A 228 -0.04 -6.87 10.70
CA TYR A 228 0.51 -8.17 10.30
C TYR A 228 -0.21 -9.27 11.06
N TYR A 229 -0.58 -10.33 10.36
CA TYR A 229 -1.19 -11.53 10.92
C TYR A 229 -0.13 -12.58 11.16
N PHE A 230 -0.23 -13.31 12.26
CA PHE A 230 0.68 -14.39 12.61
C PHE A 230 -0.11 -15.67 12.89
N LEU A 231 0.42 -16.80 12.41
CA LEU A 231 -0.16 -18.11 12.71
C LEU A 231 0.23 -18.62 14.11
N GLY A 232 1.28 -18.08 14.73
CA GLY A 232 1.67 -18.39 16.11
C GLY A 232 1.22 -17.31 17.11
N SER A 233 1.32 -17.61 18.40
CA SER A 233 1.16 -16.62 19.47
C SER A 233 2.38 -15.70 19.56
N ASP A 234 2.22 -14.57 20.23
CA ASP A 234 3.27 -13.59 20.55
C ASP A 234 4.02 -13.09 19.32
N CYS A 235 3.30 -12.97 18.19
CA CYS A 235 3.82 -12.56 16.90
C CYS A 235 4.97 -13.45 16.40
N ASN A 236 4.86 -14.75 16.66
CA ASN A 236 5.77 -15.78 16.17
C ASN A 236 5.13 -16.62 15.05
N GLY A 237 5.96 -17.44 14.41
CA GLY A 237 5.55 -18.29 13.29
C GLY A 237 5.47 -17.51 11.98
N TYR A 238 4.82 -18.11 10.96
CA TYR A 238 4.59 -17.48 9.68
C TYR A 238 3.74 -16.21 9.82
N SER A 239 4.19 -15.12 9.20
CA SER A 239 3.48 -13.84 9.19
C SER A 239 3.06 -13.40 7.79
N SER A 240 2.01 -12.60 7.72
CA SER A 240 1.60 -11.91 6.49
C SER A 240 2.59 -10.78 6.15
N THR A 241 2.44 -10.18 4.98
CA THR A 241 2.97 -8.84 4.74
C THR A 241 2.14 -7.79 5.49
N SER A 242 2.57 -6.52 5.45
CA SER A 242 1.76 -5.42 5.99
C SER A 242 0.41 -5.32 5.28
N ILE A 243 -0.66 -5.29 6.06
CA ILE A 243 -2.03 -5.07 5.61
C ILE A 243 -2.49 -3.70 6.08
N THR A 244 -2.98 -2.89 5.14
CA THR A 244 -3.42 -1.51 5.38
C THR A 244 -4.87 -1.28 4.99
N TYR A 245 -5.62 -2.35 4.69
CA TYR A 245 -7.00 -2.30 4.24
C TYR A 245 -7.82 -3.43 4.85
N SER A 246 -9.13 -3.19 5.00
CA SER A 246 -10.07 -4.19 5.50
C SER A 246 -10.24 -5.34 4.51
N ASN A 247 -10.39 -6.56 5.01
CA ASN A 247 -10.66 -7.74 4.20
C ASN A 247 -11.93 -8.43 4.67
N ASN A 248 -12.91 -8.54 3.77
CA ASN A 248 -14.16 -9.28 4.02
C ASN A 248 -13.93 -10.79 4.15
N LYS A 249 -12.81 -11.31 3.65
CA LYS A 249 -12.41 -12.70 3.80
C LYS A 249 -10.90 -12.78 3.76
N LEU A 250 -10.29 -13.32 4.81
CA LEU A 250 -8.87 -13.63 4.83
C LEU A 250 -8.59 -14.78 3.85
N SER A 251 -7.46 -14.69 3.14
CA SER A 251 -6.97 -15.80 2.33
C SER A 251 -6.31 -16.85 3.21
N ASP A 252 -6.21 -18.08 2.70
CA ASP A 252 -5.29 -19.06 3.26
C ASP A 252 -3.86 -18.51 3.20
N PRO A 253 -3.00 -18.82 4.19
CA PRO A 253 -3.23 -19.74 5.31
C PRO A 253 -3.92 -19.10 6.54
N PHE A 254 -4.22 -17.80 6.51
CA PHE A 254 -4.64 -17.02 7.69
C PHE A 254 -6.11 -17.19 8.05
N ASN A 255 -6.97 -17.52 7.09
CA ASN A 255 -8.38 -17.74 7.33
C ASN A 255 -8.62 -18.75 8.47
N LYS A 256 -9.27 -18.31 9.55
CA LYS A 256 -9.54 -19.04 10.80
C LYS A 256 -8.31 -19.46 11.62
N ASN A 257 -7.11 -19.11 11.17
CA ASN A 257 -5.85 -19.58 11.77
C ASN A 257 -4.99 -18.46 12.37
N VAL A 258 -5.42 -17.19 12.31
CA VAL A 258 -4.68 -16.10 12.95
C VAL A 258 -4.67 -16.29 14.48
N LYS A 259 -3.49 -16.31 15.09
CA LYS A 259 -3.30 -16.47 16.54
C LYS A 259 -2.80 -15.21 17.23
N SER A 260 -2.08 -14.36 16.51
CA SER A 260 -1.68 -13.05 17.01
C SER A 260 -1.58 -12.03 15.89
N ILE A 261 -1.56 -10.75 16.27
CA ILE A 261 -1.37 -9.63 15.35
C ILE A 261 -0.26 -8.72 15.84
N LYS A 262 0.46 -8.13 14.88
CA LYS A 262 1.40 -7.04 15.13
C LYS A 262 0.92 -5.79 14.42
N ILE A 263 0.85 -4.68 15.14
CA ILE A 263 0.45 -3.38 14.58
C ILE A 263 1.65 -2.44 14.62
N ILE A 264 2.08 -1.98 13.45
CA ILE A 264 3.26 -1.15 13.27
C ILE A 264 2.83 0.21 12.76
N ASN A 265 3.16 1.25 13.51
CA ASN A 265 2.85 2.62 13.15
C ASN A 265 4.07 3.34 12.58
N ASN A 266 3.83 4.50 11.98
CA ASN A 266 4.85 5.51 11.75
C ASN A 266 4.32 6.88 12.20
N ASN A 267 5.11 7.93 12.00
CA ASN A 267 4.72 9.30 12.38
C ASN A 267 3.49 9.83 11.62
N LYS A 268 3.11 9.23 10.49
CA LYS A 268 2.02 9.70 9.62
C LYS A 268 0.74 8.88 9.74
N SER A 269 0.86 7.60 10.09
CA SER A 269 -0.20 6.60 10.04
C SER A 269 -0.13 5.74 11.29
N LYS A 270 -1.23 5.78 12.05
CA LYS A 270 -1.46 4.91 13.20
C LYS A 270 -2.59 3.94 12.85
N PHE A 271 -2.41 2.66 13.14
CA PHE A 271 -3.35 1.63 12.72
C PHE A 271 -4.12 1.04 13.90
N GLY A 272 -5.32 0.56 13.60
CA GLY A 272 -6.08 -0.32 14.47
C GLY A 272 -6.80 -1.39 13.65
N VAL A 273 -7.31 -2.40 14.35
CA VAL A 273 -8.05 -3.49 13.71
C VAL A 273 -9.18 -4.00 14.61
N ILE A 274 -10.28 -4.40 13.96
CA ILE A 274 -11.34 -5.22 14.56
C ILE A 274 -11.33 -6.57 13.82
N LEU A 275 -11.28 -7.67 14.57
CA LEU A 275 -11.19 -9.02 14.02
C LEU A 275 -12.57 -9.67 14.09
N HIS A 276 -13.02 -10.28 13.00
CA HIS A 276 -14.34 -10.90 12.85
C HIS A 276 -14.20 -12.40 12.65
N ARG A 277 -15.03 -13.17 13.35
CA ARG A 277 -15.07 -14.64 13.27
C ARG A 277 -15.55 -15.13 11.92
N GLU A 278 -16.51 -14.44 11.31
CA GLU A 278 -17.08 -14.83 10.01
C GLU A 278 -16.64 -13.88 8.90
N GLY A 279 -16.81 -14.32 7.65
CA GLY A 279 -16.57 -13.49 6.47
C GLY A 279 -17.72 -12.52 6.21
N GLY A 280 -17.40 -11.35 5.65
CA GLY A 280 -18.36 -10.28 5.35
C GLY A 280 -18.51 -9.30 6.52
N LEU A 281 -17.85 -8.14 6.41
CA LEU A 281 -17.91 -7.10 7.44
C LEU A 281 -19.30 -6.46 7.56
N ASP A 282 -20.08 -6.55 6.49
CA ASP A 282 -21.46 -6.06 6.37
C ASP A 282 -22.48 -6.92 7.13
N ARG A 283 -22.14 -8.17 7.47
CA ARG A 283 -23.11 -9.11 8.06
C ARG A 283 -23.06 -9.18 9.58
N GLY A 284 -22.09 -8.52 10.21
CA GLY A 284 -21.81 -8.69 11.63
C GLY A 284 -21.40 -10.12 11.99
N SER A 285 -20.62 -10.28 13.07
CA SER A 285 -20.28 -11.58 13.62
C SER A 285 -19.75 -11.45 15.04
N GLU A 286 -19.44 -12.58 15.69
CA GLU A 286 -18.52 -12.54 16.82
C GLU A 286 -17.22 -11.82 16.44
N CYS A 287 -16.73 -10.94 17.31
CA CYS A 287 -15.58 -10.11 17.00
C CYS A 287 -14.81 -9.68 18.26
N THR A 288 -13.62 -9.13 18.05
CA THR A 288 -12.84 -8.49 19.12
C THR A 288 -13.28 -7.04 19.34
N LYS A 289 -13.07 -6.50 20.54
CA LYS A 289 -12.98 -5.04 20.71
C LYS A 289 -11.87 -4.45 19.82
N PRO A 290 -11.88 -3.15 19.50
CA PRO A 290 -10.85 -2.54 18.66
C PRO A 290 -9.47 -2.68 19.28
N ILE A 291 -8.51 -3.23 18.54
CA ILE A 291 -7.11 -3.31 18.94
C ILE A 291 -6.39 -2.17 18.25
N ILE A 292 -6.04 -1.14 19.02
CA ILE A 292 -5.51 0.12 18.50
C ILE A 292 -4.09 0.34 19.00
N ASN A 293 -3.17 0.70 18.10
CA ASN A 293 -1.86 1.19 18.47
C ASN A 293 -1.84 2.72 18.35
N THR A 294 -1.70 3.44 19.46
CA THR A 294 -1.60 4.91 19.46
C THR A 294 -0.16 5.42 19.52
N GLY A 295 0.81 4.54 19.84
CA GLY A 295 2.24 4.84 19.96
C GLY A 295 2.99 4.79 18.62
N THR A 296 4.29 5.05 18.67
CA THR A 296 5.20 4.94 17.51
C THR A 296 5.91 3.59 17.43
N SER A 297 6.02 2.89 18.56
CA SER A 297 6.51 1.50 18.62
C SER A 297 5.47 0.53 18.08
N TYR A 298 5.91 -0.66 17.65
CA TYR A 298 4.96 -1.73 17.34
C TYR A 298 4.33 -2.29 18.62
N ILE A 299 3.12 -2.84 18.49
CA ILE A 299 2.51 -3.68 19.53
C ILE A 299 2.26 -5.07 18.99
N CYS A 300 2.35 -6.08 19.86
CA CYS A 300 1.95 -7.44 19.58
C CYS A 300 0.79 -7.83 20.50
N ARG A 301 -0.25 -8.47 19.96
CA ARG A 301 -1.42 -8.92 20.71
C ARG A 301 -1.84 -10.32 20.30
N ASN A 302 -2.01 -11.20 21.28
CA ASN A 302 -2.61 -12.51 21.08
C ASN A 302 -4.11 -12.36 20.87
N ILE A 303 -4.65 -13.19 19.98
CA ILE A 303 -6.08 -13.29 19.73
C ILE A 303 -6.63 -14.36 20.67
N PRO A 304 -7.75 -14.10 21.37
CA PRO A 304 -8.41 -15.11 22.18
C PRO A 304 -8.69 -16.38 21.37
N GLU A 305 -8.40 -17.56 21.93
CA GLU A 305 -8.48 -18.84 21.21
C GLU A 305 -9.90 -19.17 20.72
N ASN A 306 -10.92 -18.60 21.35
CA ASN A 306 -12.32 -18.74 20.97
C ASN A 306 -12.71 -17.98 19.69
N ILE A 307 -11.85 -17.09 19.18
CA ILE A 307 -12.14 -16.28 17.98
C ILE A 307 -11.36 -16.82 16.78
N GLN A 308 -12.05 -17.51 15.88
CA GLN A 308 -11.49 -17.98 14.60
C GLN A 308 -11.62 -16.88 13.54
N VAL A 309 -10.59 -16.04 13.39
CA VAL A 309 -10.67 -14.84 12.52
C VAL A 309 -10.81 -15.21 11.04
N SER A 310 -11.91 -14.80 10.41
CA SER A 310 -12.15 -14.97 8.97
C SER A 310 -12.22 -13.64 8.20
N ALA A 311 -12.48 -12.52 8.88
CA ALA A 311 -12.47 -11.18 8.29
C ALA A 311 -11.87 -10.16 9.27
N VAL A 312 -11.48 -9.01 8.74
CA VAL A 312 -10.77 -7.97 9.50
C VAL A 312 -11.14 -6.59 8.99
N ASP A 313 -11.50 -5.69 9.90
CA ASP A 313 -11.64 -4.27 9.59
C ASP A 313 -10.38 -3.53 10.02
N VAL A 314 -9.51 -3.23 9.06
CA VAL A 314 -8.27 -2.48 9.30
C VAL A 314 -8.55 -1.00 9.02
N PHE A 315 -8.18 -0.14 9.95
CA PHE A 315 -8.37 1.29 9.84
C PHE A 315 -7.11 2.06 10.21
N THR A 316 -6.96 3.25 9.60
CA THR A 316 -5.92 4.21 9.94
C THR A 316 -6.56 5.33 10.75
N LEU A 317 -6.03 5.62 11.93
CA LEU A 317 -6.50 6.71 12.77
C LEU A 317 -6.18 8.07 12.14
N GLU A 318 -7.10 9.01 12.29
CA GLU A 318 -6.82 10.41 12.05
C GLU A 318 -5.91 10.96 13.17
N ASN A 319 -4.80 11.60 12.78
CA ASN A 319 -3.86 12.21 13.72
C ASN A 319 -4.43 13.49 14.34
N ASN A 320 -5.31 14.18 13.60
CA ASN A 320 -6.05 15.34 14.07
C ASN A 320 -7.56 15.05 14.00
N PRO A 321 -8.18 14.45 15.04
CA PRO A 321 -9.56 13.96 14.99
C PRO A 321 -10.62 14.99 14.58
N GLU A 322 -10.34 16.28 14.74
CA GLU A 322 -11.21 17.37 14.26
C GLU A 322 -11.33 17.41 12.73
N GLN A 323 -10.32 16.89 12.01
CA GLN A 323 -10.33 16.76 10.55
C GLN A 323 -11.14 15.57 10.04
N ALA A 324 -11.55 14.65 10.93
CA ALA A 324 -12.36 13.52 10.54
C ALA A 324 -13.79 13.93 10.17
N GLY A 325 -14.28 15.11 10.56
CA GLY A 325 -15.60 15.61 10.21
C GLY A 325 -16.34 16.20 11.41
N ASP A 326 -17.67 16.14 11.39
CA ASP A 326 -18.55 16.74 12.40
C ASP A 326 -18.91 15.76 13.52
N GLY A 327 -18.71 14.45 13.31
CA GLY A 327 -18.92 13.41 14.30
C GLY A 327 -19.99 12.39 13.88
N VAL A 328 -20.69 11.83 14.87
CA VAL A 328 -21.67 10.76 14.67
C VAL A 328 -22.94 11.06 15.45
N SER A 329 -24.08 10.87 14.80
CA SER A 329 -25.41 11.03 15.40
C SER A 329 -26.16 9.70 15.40
N PHE A 330 -26.83 9.41 16.51
CA PHE A 330 -27.63 8.21 16.73
C PHE A 330 -29.08 8.60 16.94
N TYR A 331 -30.02 7.85 16.38
CA TYR A 331 -31.44 8.19 16.42
C TYR A 331 -32.28 7.04 16.95
N SER A 332 -33.39 7.37 17.61
CA SER A 332 -34.28 6.42 18.25
C SER A 332 -35.37 5.89 17.32
N GLU A 333 -35.67 4.61 17.46
CA GLU A 333 -36.78 3.96 16.75
C GLU A 333 -38.17 4.53 17.05
N PRO A 334 -39.17 4.24 16.20
CA PRO A 334 -39.12 3.52 14.93
C PRO A 334 -38.63 4.39 13.76
N TYR A 335 -38.26 5.63 14.06
CA TYR A 335 -37.90 6.66 13.11
C TYR A 335 -36.38 6.73 12.94
N GLY A 336 -35.92 7.07 11.74
CA GLY A 336 -34.52 7.28 11.42
C GLY A 336 -34.21 8.77 11.23
N TRP A 337 -32.94 9.09 10.98
CA TRP A 337 -32.52 10.45 10.62
C TRP A 337 -33.17 10.95 9.32
N ASP A 338 -33.64 10.04 8.48
CA ASP A 338 -34.33 10.28 7.21
C ASP A 338 -35.82 10.66 7.38
N THR A 339 -36.38 10.45 8.57
CA THR A 339 -37.80 10.75 8.87
C THR A 339 -38.03 12.11 9.53
N GLY A 340 -36.99 12.95 9.63
CA GLY A 340 -37.08 14.31 10.16
C GLY A 340 -37.20 14.39 11.68
N ALA A 341 -38.00 15.35 12.19
CA ALA A 341 -38.11 15.69 13.62
C ALA A 341 -38.99 14.71 14.44
N GLN A 342 -38.94 13.41 14.13
CA GLN A 342 -39.77 12.37 14.78
C GLN A 342 -38.94 11.38 15.62
N ALA A 343 -37.62 11.37 15.45
CA ALA A 343 -36.70 10.55 16.22
C ALA A 343 -36.01 11.37 17.31
N GLY A 344 -35.86 10.79 18.50
CA GLY A 344 -34.94 11.32 19.50
C GLY A 344 -33.50 11.11 19.03
N TYR A 345 -32.59 11.99 19.41
CA TYR A 345 -31.21 11.95 18.92
C TYR A 345 -30.18 11.96 20.04
N TYR A 346 -29.03 11.35 19.80
CA TYR A 346 -27.85 11.43 20.64
C TYR A 346 -26.65 11.74 19.74
N ILE A 347 -25.98 12.86 19.98
CA ILE A 347 -24.93 13.36 19.10
C ILE A 347 -23.58 13.29 19.82
N LYS A 348 -22.57 12.83 19.09
CA LYS A 348 -21.16 12.95 19.48
C LYS A 348 -20.41 13.76 18.44
N GLU A 349 -20.09 14.99 18.83
CA GLU A 349 -19.26 15.91 18.06
C GLU A 349 -17.80 15.43 18.01
N ASN A 350 -17.10 15.83 16.96
CA ASN A 350 -15.70 15.48 16.71
C ASN A 350 -14.75 15.74 17.90
N LYS A 351 -14.93 16.82 18.66
CA LYS A 351 -14.10 17.16 19.83
C LYS A 351 -14.15 16.12 20.94
N ALA A 352 -15.26 15.39 21.05
CA ALA A 352 -15.40 14.31 22.04
C ALA A 352 -14.72 12.99 21.60
N ILE A 353 -14.29 12.90 20.34
CA ILE A 353 -13.74 11.68 19.74
C ILE A 353 -12.22 11.86 19.57
N ASN A 354 -11.40 11.34 20.49
CA ASN A 354 -9.94 11.50 20.42
C ASN A 354 -9.13 10.28 20.90
N PRO A 355 -8.48 9.53 19.99
CA PRO A 355 -8.82 9.36 18.57
C PRO A 355 -10.01 8.39 18.40
N TYR A 356 -10.48 7.80 19.49
CA TYR A 356 -11.68 6.99 19.54
C TYR A 356 -12.43 7.24 20.86
N LEU A 357 -13.71 6.86 20.88
CA LEU A 357 -14.58 6.98 22.03
C LEU A 357 -15.38 5.67 22.19
N GLU A 358 -15.27 5.01 23.34
CA GLU A 358 -16.15 3.91 23.75
C GLU A 358 -17.29 4.49 24.61
N ILE A 359 -18.52 4.14 24.27
CA ILE A 359 -19.71 4.59 24.98
C ILE A 359 -20.55 3.36 25.32
N ASN A 360 -20.99 3.26 26.57
CA ASN A 360 -22.02 2.29 26.95
C ASN A 360 -23.37 2.76 26.39
N ALA A 361 -24.04 1.92 25.61
CA ALA A 361 -25.28 2.28 24.93
C ALA A 361 -26.46 2.56 25.90
N GLU A 362 -26.37 2.08 27.15
CA GLU A 362 -27.35 2.34 28.20
C GLU A 362 -27.36 3.81 28.66
N ILE A 363 -26.22 4.52 28.54
CA ILE A 363 -26.08 5.95 28.88
C ILE A 363 -26.19 6.87 27.66
N MET A 364 -26.45 6.31 26.47
CA MET A 364 -26.72 7.07 25.25
C MET A 364 -28.18 7.53 25.21
N CYS A 365 -28.50 8.46 26.10
CA CYS A 365 -29.85 8.99 26.32
C CYS A 365 -30.29 9.89 25.16
N PHE A 366 -31.44 9.61 24.56
CA PHE A 366 -31.94 10.42 23.46
C PHE A 366 -32.51 11.75 23.94
N ASP A 367 -32.15 12.82 23.25
CA ASP A 367 -32.77 14.13 23.38
C ASP A 367 -34.00 14.20 22.45
N TYR A 368 -35.13 14.57 23.04
CA TYR A 368 -36.42 14.73 22.37
C TYR A 368 -36.89 16.19 22.36
N LYS A 369 -36.01 17.16 22.64
CA LYS A 369 -36.35 18.58 22.54
C LYS A 369 -36.83 18.91 21.13
N ASN A 370 -37.99 19.55 21.05
CA ASN A 370 -38.66 19.93 19.80
C ASN A 370 -39.03 18.74 18.89
N ILE A 371 -39.15 17.53 19.45
CA ILE A 371 -39.63 16.34 18.73
C ILE A 371 -41.11 16.13 19.04
N ASP A 372 -41.93 16.19 17.99
CA ASP A 372 -43.39 15.97 18.07
C ASP A 372 -43.69 14.47 18.15
N ARG A 373 -43.64 13.95 19.38
CA ARG A 373 -43.86 12.55 19.70
C ARG A 373 -44.54 12.41 21.06
N PRO A 374 -45.45 11.44 21.26
CA PRO A 374 -46.10 11.27 22.56
C PRO A 374 -45.08 10.96 23.66
N ASP A 375 -45.27 11.54 24.85
CA ASP A 375 -44.33 11.41 25.98
C ASP A 375 -44.15 9.95 26.44
N ALA A 376 -45.17 9.12 26.24
CA ALA A 376 -45.10 7.68 26.45
C ALA A 376 -44.06 6.96 25.57
N TYR A 377 -43.50 7.60 24.54
CA TYR A 377 -42.36 7.05 23.79
C TYR A 377 -41.01 7.64 24.21
N LYS A 378 -41.02 8.77 24.93
CA LYS A 378 -39.82 9.54 25.28
C LYS A 378 -39.20 9.07 26.60
N PHE A 379 -40.01 8.76 27.61
CA PHE A 379 -39.52 8.57 28.98
C PHE A 379 -39.92 7.21 29.59
N ALA A 380 -38.92 6.45 30.05
CA ALA A 380 -39.13 5.21 30.77
C ALA A 380 -39.37 5.46 32.27
N CYS A 381 -40.24 4.67 32.90
CA CYS A 381 -40.58 4.86 34.32
C CYS A 381 -39.41 4.65 35.28
N ASN A 382 -38.49 3.74 34.93
CA ASN A 382 -37.33 3.37 35.76
C ASN A 382 -36.01 3.61 35.02
N GLY A 383 -36.00 4.63 34.17
CA GLY A 383 -34.91 4.91 33.26
C GLY A 383 -33.65 5.47 33.92
N LYS A 384 -32.47 5.13 33.37
CA LYS A 384 -31.19 5.71 33.81
C LYS A 384 -30.96 7.12 33.24
N CYS A 385 -31.66 7.47 32.18
CA CYS A 385 -31.63 8.81 31.60
C CYS A 385 -32.59 9.70 32.36
N LYS A 386 -32.13 10.19 33.51
CA LYS A 386 -32.89 11.18 34.28
C LYS A 386 -33.24 12.36 33.38
N LYS A 387 -34.48 12.86 33.50
CA LYS A 387 -34.85 14.18 32.98
C LYS A 387 -33.86 15.20 33.54
N SER A 388 -32.94 15.67 32.71
CA SER A 388 -32.22 16.92 32.96
C SER A 388 -33.26 18.02 32.77
N ASN A 389 -34.06 18.26 33.80
CA ASN A 389 -34.87 19.46 33.89
C ASN A 389 -33.89 20.61 34.11
N ASN A 390 -33.34 21.12 33.01
CA ASN A 390 -32.68 22.41 32.98
C ASN A 390 -33.76 23.47 33.14
N ASN A 391 -34.15 23.73 34.39
CA ASN A 391 -34.49 25.04 34.91
C ASN A 391 -33.71 25.11 36.22
N GLU A 392 -32.55 25.77 36.20
CA GLU A 392 -32.39 27.09 36.80
C GLU A 392 -32.36 27.02 38.34
N SER A 393 -31.20 27.44 38.85
CA SER A 393 -31.06 28.14 40.12
C SER A 393 -32.31 28.91 40.53
N ASP A 394 -32.91 28.60 41.67
CA ASP A 394 -32.70 29.41 42.87
C ASP A 394 -33.44 28.86 44.10
N SER A 395 -32.77 29.04 45.24
CA SER A 395 -33.27 29.08 46.63
C SER A 395 -34.50 28.24 47.04
N SER A 396 -34.22 27.26 47.90
CA SER A 396 -34.92 27.01 49.18
C SER A 396 -36.37 27.47 49.30
N GLU A 397 -37.31 26.54 49.19
CA GLU A 397 -38.47 26.51 50.09
C GLU A 397 -39.03 25.09 50.16
N SER A 398 -39.05 24.57 51.38
CA SER A 398 -39.64 23.30 51.76
C SER A 398 -41.14 23.45 51.81
N ASP A 399 -41.84 23.09 50.74
CA ASP A 399 -43.29 22.90 50.78
C ASP A 399 -43.69 21.53 50.23
N SER A 400 -44.08 20.68 51.17
CA SER A 400 -44.65 19.36 50.96
C SER A 400 -46.07 19.49 50.40
N SER A 401 -46.21 19.42 49.09
CA SER A 401 -47.50 19.13 48.47
C SER A 401 -47.34 18.02 47.43
N GLU A 402 -47.77 16.82 47.83
CA GLU A 402 -48.08 15.69 46.95
C GLU A 402 -49.14 16.15 45.94
N SER A 403 -48.70 16.57 44.77
CA SER A 403 -49.55 16.69 43.60
C SER A 403 -49.19 15.55 42.65
N ASP A 404 -50.12 14.61 42.61
CA ASP A 404 -50.17 13.39 41.81
C ASP A 404 -50.26 13.72 40.30
N SER A 405 -49.27 14.42 39.77
CA SER A 405 -49.05 14.48 38.33
C SER A 405 -48.49 13.13 37.93
N SER A 406 -49.38 12.23 37.51
CA SER A 406 -49.02 10.96 36.89
C SER A 406 -48.13 11.24 35.67
N GLU A 407 -46.82 11.34 35.89
CA GLU A 407 -45.85 11.44 34.82
C GLU A 407 -46.07 10.23 33.92
N SER A 408 -46.52 10.48 32.69
CA SER A 408 -46.82 9.45 31.70
C SER A 408 -45.54 8.81 31.20
N CYS A 409 -44.87 8.07 32.06
CA CYS A 409 -43.76 7.22 31.71
C CYS A 409 -44.30 5.90 31.14
N SER A 410 -43.52 5.26 30.27
CA SER A 410 -43.91 4.01 29.63
C SER A 410 -42.78 3.01 29.69
N TYR A 411 -43.09 1.75 29.98
CA TYR A 411 -42.11 0.67 29.87
C TYR A 411 -41.65 0.41 28.43
N ASN A 412 -42.37 0.94 27.44
CA ASN A 412 -42.02 0.85 26.01
C ASN A 412 -41.31 2.12 25.50
N ALA A 413 -40.83 2.98 26.39
CA ALA A 413 -40.17 4.21 26.00
C ALA A 413 -38.78 3.94 25.40
N CYS A 414 -38.46 4.68 24.34
CA CYS A 414 -37.17 4.65 23.67
C CYS A 414 -36.24 5.67 24.30
N GLU A 415 -35.84 5.39 25.53
CA GLU A 415 -35.06 6.32 26.34
C GLU A 415 -33.57 6.41 25.91
N ASN A 416 -32.99 5.27 25.51
CA ASN A 416 -31.57 5.17 25.16
C ASN A 416 -31.32 4.28 23.95
N PHE A 417 -30.11 4.38 23.40
CA PHE A 417 -29.69 3.66 22.21
C PHE A 417 -29.65 2.13 22.39
N LYS A 418 -29.40 1.64 23.62
CA LYS A 418 -29.39 0.20 23.93
C LYS A 418 -30.73 -0.48 23.63
N ASN A 419 -31.83 0.16 24.02
CA ASN A 419 -33.18 -0.43 23.94
C ASN A 419 -33.90 -0.14 22.61
N CYS A 420 -33.63 1.01 21.99
CA CYS A 420 -34.30 1.43 20.75
C CYS A 420 -33.30 1.97 19.71
N PRO A 421 -32.39 1.13 19.20
CA PRO A 421 -31.44 1.57 18.19
C PRO A 421 -32.14 1.76 16.83
N GLY A 422 -32.31 3.02 16.41
CA GLY A 422 -32.98 3.37 15.16
C GLY A 422 -32.02 3.48 13.99
N SER A 423 -31.28 4.57 13.92
CA SER A 423 -30.39 4.86 12.80
C SER A 423 -29.07 5.49 13.25
N ILE A 424 -28.06 5.44 12.39
CA ILE A 424 -26.74 6.03 12.63
C ILE A 424 -26.43 6.94 11.44
N LYS A 425 -26.07 8.19 11.71
CA LYS A 425 -25.58 9.13 10.71
C LYS A 425 -24.12 9.44 10.98
N VAL A 426 -23.27 9.16 10.00
CA VAL A 426 -21.83 9.31 10.05
C VAL A 426 -21.44 10.57 9.27
N SER A 427 -21.22 11.67 9.98
CA SER A 427 -20.86 12.96 9.39
C SER A 427 -19.35 13.12 9.32
N GLY A 428 -18.70 12.36 8.45
CA GLY A 428 -17.25 12.40 8.25
C GLY A 428 -16.60 11.03 8.04
N ASN A 429 -15.28 10.97 8.19
CA ASN A 429 -14.45 9.78 8.14
C ASN A 429 -14.40 9.10 9.51
N TYR A 430 -15.52 8.54 9.95
CA TYR A 430 -15.58 7.75 11.17
C TYR A 430 -15.88 6.28 10.87
N LEU A 431 -15.27 5.41 11.66
CA LEU A 431 -15.66 4.01 11.79
C LEU A 431 -16.49 3.86 13.07
N VAL A 432 -17.75 3.47 12.91
CA VAL A 432 -18.65 3.17 14.02
C VAL A 432 -18.76 1.67 14.17
N ALA A 433 -18.44 1.14 15.34
CA ALA A 433 -18.58 -0.29 15.65
C ALA A 433 -19.55 -0.47 16.81
N VAL A 434 -20.64 -1.19 16.58
CA VAL A 434 -21.67 -1.46 17.60
C VAL A 434 -21.51 -2.89 18.10
N TYR A 435 -21.62 -3.08 19.41
CA TYR A 435 -21.35 -4.34 20.08
C TYR A 435 -22.56 -4.78 20.90
N SER A 436 -22.90 -6.06 20.81
CA SER A 436 -23.82 -6.74 21.71
C SER A 436 -23.07 -7.88 22.42
N LYS A 437 -23.20 -7.97 23.74
CA LYS A 437 -22.55 -8.98 24.55
C LYS A 437 -23.30 -10.30 24.39
N ILE A 438 -22.60 -11.34 23.94
CA ILE A 438 -23.16 -12.70 23.87
C ILE A 438 -22.94 -13.41 25.20
N ASN A 439 -21.67 -13.45 25.65
CA ASN A 439 -21.23 -14.12 26.87
C ASN A 439 -20.14 -13.27 27.55
N GLU A 440 -19.67 -13.68 28.72
CA GLU A 440 -18.48 -13.07 29.33
C GLU A 440 -17.27 -13.21 28.38
N GLY A 441 -16.75 -12.08 27.91
CA GLY A 441 -15.58 -12.03 27.03
C GLY A 441 -15.86 -12.26 25.54
N SER A 442 -17.11 -12.46 25.11
CA SER A 442 -17.47 -12.58 23.69
C SER A 442 -18.52 -11.55 23.29
N PHE A 443 -18.27 -10.88 22.16
CA PHE A 443 -19.14 -9.84 21.62
C PHE A 443 -19.50 -10.17 20.19
N TYR A 444 -20.76 -9.94 19.83
CA TYR A 444 -21.17 -9.77 18.46
C TYR A 444 -20.96 -8.30 18.08
N CYS A 445 -20.36 -8.01 16.93
CA CYS A 445 -20.31 -6.64 16.43
C CYS A 445 -20.44 -6.54 14.92
N GLN A 446 -20.78 -5.33 14.50
CA GLN A 446 -20.84 -4.90 13.12
C GLN A 446 -20.23 -3.51 13.01
N THR A 447 -19.56 -3.23 11.90
CA THR A 447 -18.86 -1.97 11.66
C THR A 447 -19.51 -1.20 10.51
N PHE A 448 -19.54 0.12 10.63
CA PHE A 448 -20.17 1.03 9.69
C PHE A 448 -19.23 2.21 9.40
N LYS A 449 -19.04 2.49 8.11
CA LYS A 449 -18.31 3.67 7.61
C LYS A 449 -19.23 4.67 6.90
N LYS A 450 -20.53 4.40 6.92
CA LYS A 450 -21.58 5.12 6.21
C LYS A 450 -22.82 5.16 7.09
N ASP A 451 -23.76 6.03 6.70
CA ASP A 451 -25.07 6.10 7.32
C ASP A 451 -25.79 4.75 7.29
N VAL A 452 -26.47 4.44 8.39
CA VAL A 452 -27.34 3.28 8.54
C VAL A 452 -28.73 3.81 8.82
N VAL A 453 -29.66 3.60 7.87
CA VAL A 453 -31.02 4.14 7.95
C VAL A 453 -31.87 3.41 8.98
N ASN A 454 -31.71 2.09 9.08
CA ASN A 454 -32.47 1.27 10.01
C ASN A 454 -31.58 0.14 10.55
N LEU A 455 -31.09 0.32 11.77
CA LEU A 455 -30.22 -0.66 12.41
C LEU A 455 -30.96 -1.97 12.68
N LYS A 456 -32.29 -1.98 12.87
CA LYS A 456 -33.05 -3.24 13.01
C LYS A 456 -33.06 -4.11 11.76
N ALA A 457 -32.80 -3.53 10.59
CA ALA A 457 -32.60 -4.30 9.38
C ALA A 457 -31.20 -4.94 9.33
N GLU A 458 -30.29 -4.54 10.22
CA GLU A 458 -28.93 -5.01 10.30
C GLU A 458 -28.78 -6.20 11.25
N PRO A 459 -27.91 -7.19 10.96
CA PRO A 459 -27.80 -8.43 11.74
C PRO A 459 -27.43 -8.25 13.21
N VAL A 460 -26.74 -7.15 13.57
CA VAL A 460 -26.31 -6.86 14.94
C VAL A 460 -27.44 -6.63 15.94
N THR A 461 -28.66 -6.40 15.47
CA THR A 461 -29.81 -6.03 16.31
C THR A 461 -30.67 -7.19 16.76
N THR A 462 -30.24 -8.44 16.55
CA THR A 462 -30.90 -9.60 17.17
C THR A 462 -30.82 -9.59 18.70
N SER A 463 -29.96 -8.74 19.27
CA SER A 463 -29.79 -8.53 20.71
C SER A 463 -29.60 -7.04 21.05
N ALA A 464 -29.77 -6.68 22.32
CA ALA A 464 -29.59 -5.31 22.80
C ALA A 464 -28.13 -4.84 22.60
N ILE A 465 -27.94 -3.58 22.19
CA ILE A 465 -26.60 -3.02 22.00
C ILE A 465 -26.04 -2.65 23.36
N ASP A 466 -24.84 -3.12 23.70
CA ASP A 466 -24.19 -2.85 24.98
C ASP A 466 -23.20 -1.69 24.89
N SER A 467 -22.44 -1.61 23.80
CA SER A 467 -21.48 -0.52 23.61
C SER A 467 -21.32 -0.13 22.16
N VAL A 468 -20.86 1.11 21.97
CA VAL A 468 -20.55 1.70 20.68
C VAL A 468 -19.14 2.28 20.74
N TYR A 469 -18.34 1.96 19.73
CA TYR A 469 -17.06 2.60 19.49
C TYR A 469 -17.18 3.53 18.29
N ILE A 470 -16.72 4.77 18.47
CA ILE A 470 -16.60 5.75 17.40
C ILE A 470 -15.13 6.05 17.22
N ILE A 471 -14.58 5.79 16.04
CA ILE A 471 -13.16 5.88 15.76
C ILE A 471 -12.96 6.89 14.62
N ALA A 472 -12.17 7.94 14.87
CA ALA A 472 -11.79 8.89 13.83
C ALA A 472 -10.76 8.27 12.89
N THR A 473 -11.06 8.25 11.59
CA THR A 473 -10.26 7.56 10.56
C THR A 473 -9.86 8.48 9.41
N LYS A 474 -8.84 8.06 8.65
CA LYS A 474 -8.36 8.77 7.44
C LYS A 474 -8.99 8.26 6.17
#